data_AF-A0A1C0SLF1-F1
#
_entry.id   AF-A0A1C0SLF1-F1
#
_cell.length_a   1.000
_cell.length_b   1.000
_cell.length_c   1.000
_cell.angle_alpha   90.00
_cell.angle_beta   90.00
_cell.angle_gamma   90.00
#
_symmetry.space_group_name_H-M   'P 1'
#
loop_
_entity.id
_entity.type
_entity.pdbx_description
1 polymer ?
#
loop_
_entity_poly.entity_id
_entity_poly.type
_entity_poly.pdbx_seq_one_letter_code
_entity_poly.pdbx_strand_id
1 'polypeptide(L)'
;MTGPGNDKKAPTVDLKFEVALIPVSDVDRAKAFYGRLGWRLDADFPVGDTFRVVQYTPPGSPASIHFGTGLTSAAPGSASGLYLVVSDIEAARAQLIEAGAEVSAVFHRQGPGQPPIAGRDPAGRSYRSYATFSDPDGNGWLLQEVSERLPGRVDADVTEFASVGDLAAALRRAAAAHGEHEKRNGGQHDHNWPDWYAAHMVAEHAGKPLPE
;
A
#
# COMPACT_ATOMS: atom_id res chain seq x y z
N MET A 1 18.40 30.55 22.63
CA MET A 1 18.14 31.08 21.27
C MET A 1 18.94 30.24 20.28
N THR A 2 18.30 29.29 19.62
CA THR A 2 18.84 28.56 18.47
C THR A 2 17.95 28.91 17.29
N GLY A 3 18.52 29.57 16.29
CA GLY A 3 17.79 30.10 15.13
C GLY A 3 17.17 29.00 14.26
N PRO A 4 16.21 29.35 13.40
CA PRO A 4 15.58 28.39 12.50
C PRO A 4 16.61 27.96 11.44
N GLY A 5 16.97 26.67 11.47
CA GLY A 5 17.72 26.03 10.40
C GLY A 5 16.92 26.11 9.12
N ASN A 6 17.45 26.85 8.15
CA ASN A 6 16.90 27.00 6.83
C ASN A 6 17.25 25.72 6.05
N ASP A 7 16.42 24.68 6.16
CA ASP A 7 16.54 23.43 5.40
C ASP A 7 16.25 23.72 3.92
N LYS A 8 17.27 24.23 3.21
CA LYS A 8 17.28 24.22 1.75
C LYS A 8 17.27 22.76 1.31
N LYS A 9 16.09 22.25 0.91
CA LYS A 9 15.93 20.98 0.18
C LYS A 9 16.97 20.99 -0.96
N ALA A 10 18.00 20.16 -0.84
CA ALA A 10 18.95 19.95 -1.93
C ALA A 10 18.17 19.48 -3.17
N PRO A 11 18.58 19.83 -4.39
CA PRO A 11 17.95 19.30 -5.59
C PRO A 11 18.16 17.78 -5.60
N THR A 12 17.11 17.05 -5.24
CA THR A 12 17.05 15.60 -5.27
C THR A 12 16.56 15.17 -6.65
N VAL A 13 17.35 14.34 -7.32
CA VAL A 13 16.84 13.56 -8.47
C VAL A 13 15.80 12.59 -7.94
N ASP A 14 14.67 12.46 -8.63
CA ASP A 14 13.62 11.51 -8.26
C ASP A 14 14.14 10.08 -8.38
N LEU A 15 14.10 9.33 -7.27
CA LEU A 15 14.43 7.92 -7.23
C LEU A 15 13.15 7.13 -6.94
N LYS A 16 12.58 6.52 -7.98
CA LYS A 16 11.36 5.71 -7.88
C LYS A 16 11.70 4.25 -7.64
N PHE A 17 11.04 3.65 -6.65
CA PHE A 17 11.14 2.20 -6.43
C PHE A 17 10.22 1.49 -7.42
N GLU A 18 10.81 0.92 -8.46
CA GLU A 18 10.06 0.30 -9.56
C GLU A 18 9.71 -1.17 -9.27
N VAL A 19 10.67 -1.94 -8.75
CA VAL A 19 10.54 -3.40 -8.71
C VAL A 19 11.35 -4.06 -7.62
N ALA A 20 10.80 -5.14 -7.04
CA ALA A 20 11.51 -6.07 -6.17
C ALA A 20 11.72 -7.44 -6.86
N LEU A 21 12.91 -8.03 -6.73
CA LEU A 21 13.15 -9.40 -7.17
C LEU A 21 12.66 -10.40 -6.11
N ILE A 22 11.89 -11.40 -6.53
CA ILE A 22 11.35 -12.48 -5.71
C ILE A 22 12.06 -13.78 -6.09
N PRO A 23 12.87 -14.38 -5.21
CA PRO A 23 13.56 -15.64 -5.49
C PRO A 23 12.58 -16.82 -5.51
N VAL A 24 12.49 -17.52 -6.64
CA VAL A 24 11.59 -18.67 -6.81
C VAL A 24 12.35 -19.86 -7.40
N SER A 25 11.97 -21.08 -7.02
CA SER A 25 12.56 -22.31 -7.56
C SER A 25 11.88 -22.76 -8.86
N ASP A 26 10.64 -22.36 -9.08
CA ASP A 26 9.84 -22.70 -10.26
C ASP A 26 9.06 -21.46 -10.75
N VAL A 27 9.44 -20.97 -11.93
CA VAL A 27 8.90 -19.74 -12.53
C VAL A 27 7.42 -19.89 -12.89
N ASP A 28 7.01 -21.05 -13.42
CA ASP A 28 5.63 -21.25 -13.86
C ASP A 28 4.70 -21.47 -12.67
N ARG A 29 5.17 -22.15 -11.62
CA ARG A 29 4.43 -22.26 -10.34
C ARG A 29 4.20 -20.89 -9.71
N ALA A 30 5.24 -20.06 -9.65
CA ALA A 30 5.15 -18.70 -9.14
C ALA A 30 4.20 -17.83 -10.00
N LYS A 31 4.34 -17.89 -11.33
CA LYS A 31 3.47 -17.19 -12.29
C LYS A 31 2.00 -17.56 -12.09
N ALA A 32 1.70 -18.85 -11.96
CA ALA A 32 0.33 -19.31 -11.72
C ALA A 32 -0.21 -18.81 -10.37
N PHE A 33 0.62 -18.78 -9.32
CA PHE A 33 0.21 -18.27 -8.01
C PHE A 33 -0.10 -16.77 -8.05
N TYR A 34 0.85 -15.92 -8.46
CA TYR A 34 0.66 -14.47 -8.48
C TYR A 34 -0.44 -14.05 -9.47
N GLY A 35 -0.58 -14.76 -10.59
CA GLY A 35 -1.70 -14.56 -11.53
C GLY A 35 -3.07 -14.83 -10.91
N ARG A 36 -3.21 -15.89 -10.08
CA ARG A 36 -4.48 -16.18 -9.39
C ARG A 36 -4.84 -15.13 -8.35
N LEU A 37 -3.87 -14.45 -7.75
CA LEU A 37 -4.12 -13.32 -6.84
C LEU A 37 -4.69 -12.07 -7.54
N GLY A 38 -4.92 -12.13 -8.85
CA GLY A 38 -5.44 -11.02 -9.63
C GLY A 38 -4.38 -9.95 -9.93
N TRP A 39 -3.09 -10.27 -9.79
CA TRP A 39 -2.02 -9.33 -10.10
C TRP A 39 -1.89 -9.21 -11.63
N ARG A 40 -1.64 -7.99 -12.10
CA ARG A 40 -1.53 -7.73 -13.54
C ARG A 40 -0.20 -8.28 -14.04
N LEU A 41 -0.24 -9.16 -15.05
CA LEU A 41 0.96 -9.63 -15.75
C LEU A 41 1.44 -8.52 -16.68
N ASP A 42 2.60 -7.94 -16.39
CA ASP A 42 3.17 -6.87 -17.21
C ASP A 42 4.19 -7.40 -18.23
N ALA A 43 4.90 -8.48 -17.87
CA ALA A 43 5.94 -9.06 -18.69
C ALA A 43 6.11 -10.57 -18.45
N ASP A 44 6.39 -11.32 -19.52
CA ASP A 44 6.94 -12.67 -19.46
C ASP A 44 7.85 -12.85 -20.68
N PHE A 45 9.15 -12.65 -20.48
CA PHE A 45 10.13 -12.62 -21.58
C PHE A 45 11.27 -13.61 -21.32
N PRO A 46 11.36 -14.71 -22.09
CA PRO A 46 12.55 -15.54 -22.14
C PRO A 46 13.61 -14.94 -23.07
N VAL A 47 14.89 -15.11 -22.73
CA VAL A 47 16.03 -14.77 -23.59
C VAL A 47 16.98 -15.97 -23.64
N GLY A 48 16.90 -16.73 -24.73
CA GLY A 48 17.58 -18.03 -24.84
C GLY A 48 17.12 -19.00 -23.75
N ASP A 49 18.00 -19.94 -23.39
CA ASP A 49 17.69 -20.98 -22.38
C ASP A 49 18.15 -20.62 -20.96
N THR A 50 18.84 -19.49 -20.78
CA THR A 50 19.51 -19.13 -19.53
C THR A 50 18.81 -18.00 -18.76
N PHE A 51 17.85 -17.34 -19.37
CA PHE A 51 17.19 -16.18 -18.78
C PHE A 51 15.69 -16.18 -19.08
N ARG A 52 14.90 -15.89 -18.06
CA ARG A 52 13.48 -15.56 -18.19
C ARG A 52 13.13 -14.59 -17.10
N VAL A 53 12.34 -13.56 -17.42
CA VAL A 53 11.75 -12.65 -16.43
C VAL A 53 10.24 -12.66 -16.54
N VAL A 54 9.57 -12.79 -15.41
CA VAL A 54 8.14 -12.59 -15.26
C VAL A 54 7.92 -11.41 -14.33
N GLN A 55 7.07 -10.46 -14.75
CA GLN A 55 6.70 -9.29 -13.97
C GLN A 55 5.22 -9.31 -13.64
N TYR A 56 4.91 -9.08 -12.36
CA TYR A 56 3.55 -8.83 -11.90
C TYR A 56 3.46 -7.53 -11.09
N THR A 57 2.39 -6.77 -11.32
CA THR A 57 2.02 -5.61 -10.48
C THR A 57 0.82 -5.97 -9.59
N PRO A 58 0.94 -5.87 -8.25
CA PRO A 58 -0.21 -5.96 -7.35
C PRO A 58 -1.27 -4.90 -7.68
N PRO A 59 -2.58 -5.19 -7.54
CA PRO A 59 -3.62 -4.20 -7.77
C PRO A 59 -3.38 -2.90 -6.99
N GLY A 60 -3.34 -1.77 -7.71
CA GLY A 60 -3.14 -0.44 -7.14
C GLY A 60 -1.72 -0.09 -6.69
N SER A 61 -0.76 -1.00 -6.86
CA SER A 61 0.65 -0.72 -6.58
C SER A 61 1.31 0.06 -7.72
N PRO A 62 2.12 1.09 -7.43
CA PRO A 62 2.99 1.72 -8.42
C PRO A 62 4.27 0.90 -8.69
N ALA A 63 4.57 -0.09 -7.85
CA ALA A 63 5.74 -0.96 -7.95
C ALA A 63 5.37 -2.41 -8.26
N SER A 64 6.29 -3.12 -8.91
CA SER A 64 6.12 -4.50 -9.39
C SER A 64 6.97 -5.50 -8.61
N ILE A 65 6.76 -6.79 -8.89
CA ILE A 65 7.73 -7.85 -8.62
C ILE A 65 8.27 -8.46 -9.91
N HIS A 66 9.52 -8.92 -9.84
CA HIS A 66 10.16 -9.75 -10.86
C HIS A 66 10.56 -11.09 -10.26
N PHE A 67 10.34 -12.17 -11.00
CA PHE A 67 10.91 -13.48 -10.69
C PHE A 67 11.19 -14.23 -11.99
N GLY A 68 12.08 -15.21 -11.93
CA GLY A 68 12.60 -15.80 -13.16
C GLY A 68 13.99 -16.41 -13.05
N THR A 69 14.48 -16.93 -14.17
CA THR A 69 15.79 -17.59 -14.28
C THR A 69 16.87 -16.55 -14.55
N GLY A 70 17.99 -16.63 -13.83
CA GLY A 70 19.14 -15.75 -14.05
C GLY A 70 19.00 -14.33 -13.48
N LEU A 71 17.97 -14.04 -12.68
CA LEU A 71 17.70 -12.70 -12.13
C LEU A 71 18.38 -12.43 -10.77
N THR A 72 18.51 -13.45 -9.93
CA THR A 72 19.03 -13.29 -8.56
C THR A 72 19.78 -14.54 -8.11
N SER A 73 20.77 -14.37 -7.24
CA SER A 73 21.48 -15.46 -6.56
C SER A 73 20.90 -15.77 -5.18
N ALA A 74 19.87 -15.05 -4.74
CA ALA A 74 19.20 -15.32 -3.48
C ALA A 74 18.48 -16.67 -3.50
N ALA A 75 18.43 -17.35 -2.35
CA ALA A 75 17.78 -18.66 -2.24
C ALA A 75 16.27 -18.52 -2.44
N PRO A 76 15.61 -19.44 -3.19
CA PRO A 76 14.15 -19.48 -3.29
C PRO A 76 13.48 -19.42 -1.91
N GLY A 77 12.44 -18.60 -1.79
CA GLY A 77 11.71 -18.43 -0.53
C GLY A 77 12.36 -17.48 0.48
N SER A 78 13.55 -16.92 0.17
CA SER A 78 14.28 -16.10 1.14
C SER A 78 13.78 -14.66 1.24
N ALA A 79 12.89 -14.19 0.34
CA ALA A 79 12.40 -12.82 0.42
C ALA A 79 11.47 -12.66 1.64
N SER A 80 11.69 -11.59 2.39
CA SER A 80 10.91 -11.23 3.57
C SER A 80 10.88 -9.71 3.72
N GLY A 81 9.95 -9.21 4.54
CA GLY A 81 9.79 -7.76 4.74
C GLY A 81 9.13 -7.04 3.57
N LEU A 82 8.36 -7.75 2.74
CA LEU A 82 7.55 -7.19 1.67
C LEU A 82 6.21 -6.73 2.23
N TYR A 83 5.88 -5.44 2.06
CA TYR A 83 4.66 -4.85 2.59
C TYR A 83 3.66 -4.60 1.47
N LEU A 84 2.43 -5.10 1.65
CA LEU A 84 1.27 -4.70 0.87
C LEU A 84 0.38 -3.85 1.77
N VAL A 85 0.20 -2.59 1.41
CA VAL A 85 -0.62 -1.66 2.18
C VAL A 85 -2.05 -1.72 1.68
N VAL A 86 -3.00 -1.89 2.60
CA VAL A 86 -4.43 -2.01 2.30
C VAL A 86 -5.24 -1.06 3.18
N SER A 87 -6.34 -0.52 2.66
CA SER A 87 -7.27 0.34 3.40
C SER A 87 -8.25 -0.46 4.26
N ASP A 88 -8.54 -1.71 3.87
CA ASP A 88 -9.39 -2.67 4.59
C ASP A 88 -8.70 -4.04 4.59
N ILE A 89 -8.20 -4.43 5.76
CA ILE A 89 -7.42 -5.68 5.90
C ILE A 89 -8.29 -6.93 5.91
N GLU A 90 -9.55 -6.83 6.33
CA GLU A 90 -10.45 -7.99 6.36
C GLU A 90 -10.91 -8.31 4.94
N ALA A 91 -11.26 -7.28 4.16
CA ALA A 91 -11.61 -7.43 2.75
C ALA A 91 -10.41 -7.97 1.93
N ALA A 92 -9.22 -7.40 2.10
CA ALA A 92 -8.02 -7.86 1.41
C ALA A 92 -7.68 -9.32 1.75
N ARG A 93 -7.76 -9.68 3.04
CA ARG A 93 -7.56 -11.06 3.48
C ARG A 93 -8.57 -12.02 2.86
N ALA A 94 -9.86 -11.65 2.83
CA ALA A 94 -10.90 -12.49 2.25
C ALA A 94 -10.65 -12.75 0.76
N GLN A 95 -10.30 -11.71 -0.02
CA GLN A 95 -10.00 -11.82 -1.44
C GLN A 95 -8.78 -12.72 -1.71
N LEU A 96 -7.71 -12.59 -0.93
CA LEU A 96 -6.52 -13.41 -1.08
C LEU A 96 -6.79 -14.89 -0.76
N ILE A 97 -7.62 -15.17 0.26
CA ILE A 97 -8.04 -16.53 0.59
C ILE A 97 -8.91 -17.12 -0.54
N GLU A 98 -9.85 -16.34 -1.08
CA GLU A 98 -10.67 -16.75 -2.21
C GLU A 98 -9.82 -17.06 -3.46
N ALA A 99 -8.74 -16.30 -3.66
CA ALA A 99 -7.74 -16.55 -4.71
C ALA A 99 -6.81 -17.76 -4.43
N GLY A 100 -6.96 -18.42 -3.28
CA GLY A 100 -6.23 -19.63 -2.90
C GLY A 100 -4.90 -19.40 -2.18
N ALA A 101 -4.67 -18.22 -1.61
CA ALA A 101 -3.52 -17.98 -0.72
C ALA A 101 -3.83 -18.42 0.71
N GLU A 102 -2.83 -18.99 1.38
CA GLU A 102 -2.90 -19.29 2.82
C GLU A 102 -2.57 -18.03 3.63
N VAL A 103 -3.61 -17.28 4.01
CA VAL A 103 -3.44 -16.03 4.78
C VAL A 103 -3.72 -16.26 6.26
N SER A 104 -2.79 -15.81 7.12
CA SER A 104 -2.92 -15.86 8.57
C SER A 104 -4.20 -15.19 9.06
N ALA A 105 -4.64 -15.48 10.29
CA ALA A 105 -5.59 -14.62 10.98
C ALA A 105 -5.06 -13.18 11.08
N VAL A 106 -5.97 -12.20 11.13
CA VAL A 106 -5.59 -10.81 11.40
C VAL A 106 -5.07 -10.71 12.84
N PHE A 107 -4.01 -9.95 13.02
CA PHE A 107 -3.45 -9.62 14.32
C PHE A 107 -3.08 -8.13 14.36
N HIS A 108 -2.94 -7.57 15.57
CA HIS A 108 -2.48 -6.21 15.75
C HIS A 108 -1.29 -6.13 16.70
N ARG A 109 -0.59 -4.99 16.71
CA ARG A 109 0.51 -4.70 17.63
C ARG A 109 0.29 -3.35 18.33
N GLN A 110 0.49 -3.31 19.65
CA GLN A 110 0.37 -2.08 20.44
C GLN A 110 1.50 -1.07 20.16
N GLY A 111 2.57 -1.48 19.48
CA GLY A 111 3.72 -0.63 19.13
C GLY A 111 4.73 -1.34 18.24
N PRO A 112 5.68 -0.59 17.65
CA PRO A 112 6.86 -1.18 17.02
C PRO A 112 7.56 -2.16 17.98
N GLY A 113 7.92 -3.35 17.49
CA GLY A 113 8.58 -4.39 18.29
C GLY A 113 7.70 -5.10 19.32
N GLN A 114 6.43 -4.74 19.46
CA GLN A 114 5.51 -5.42 20.38
C GLN A 114 5.01 -6.76 19.79
N PRO A 115 4.72 -7.77 20.65
CA PRO A 115 4.20 -9.05 20.20
C PRO A 115 2.84 -8.91 19.50
N PRO A 116 2.48 -9.84 18.59
CA PRO A 116 1.18 -9.86 17.96
C PRO A 116 0.08 -10.21 18.96
N ILE A 117 -1.06 -9.53 18.85
CA ILE A 117 -2.29 -9.80 19.58
C ILE A 117 -3.34 -10.22 18.56
N ALA A 118 -4.09 -11.29 18.84
CA ALA A 118 -5.12 -11.78 17.94
C ALA A 118 -6.20 -10.72 17.64
N GLY A 119 -6.64 -10.67 16.39
CA GLY A 119 -7.67 -9.74 15.91
C GLY A 119 -7.11 -8.42 15.38
N ARG A 120 -7.96 -7.72 14.62
CA ARG A 120 -7.75 -6.34 14.18
C ARG A 120 -7.61 -5.40 15.39
N ASP A 121 -6.92 -4.27 15.23
CA ASP A 121 -6.82 -3.28 16.31
C ASP A 121 -8.23 -2.81 16.74
N PRO A 122 -8.66 -3.01 18.00
CA PRO A 122 -10.03 -2.70 18.41
C PRO A 122 -10.37 -1.21 18.30
N ALA A 123 -9.35 -0.35 18.38
CA ALA A 123 -9.48 1.10 18.22
C ALA A 123 -9.42 1.55 16.74
N GLY A 124 -9.23 0.63 15.79
CA GLY A 124 -9.16 0.92 14.36
C GLY A 124 -8.01 1.85 13.96
N ARG A 125 -6.93 1.91 14.75
CA ARG A 125 -5.83 2.84 14.51
C ARG A 125 -5.03 2.40 13.28
N SER A 126 -4.69 3.36 12.43
CA SER A 126 -3.83 3.13 11.26
C SER A 126 -2.47 2.54 11.65
N TYR A 127 -1.89 1.72 10.76
CA TYR A 127 -0.62 1.03 10.93
C TYR A 127 -0.57 -0.02 12.07
N ARG A 128 -1.71 -0.43 12.63
CA ARG A 128 -1.73 -1.38 13.78
C ARG A 128 -2.13 -2.80 13.44
N SER A 129 -2.93 -3.00 12.41
CA SER A 129 -3.46 -4.31 12.01
C SER A 129 -2.65 -4.91 10.86
N TYR A 130 -2.45 -6.22 10.92
CA TYR A 130 -1.61 -6.98 10.01
C TYR A 130 -2.17 -8.36 9.71
N ALA A 131 -1.74 -8.93 8.59
CA ALA A 131 -1.88 -10.35 8.26
C ALA A 131 -0.72 -10.75 7.36
N THR A 132 -0.37 -12.04 7.32
CA THR A 132 0.74 -12.54 6.51
C THR A 132 0.30 -13.66 5.59
N PHE A 133 0.96 -13.78 4.45
CA PHE A 133 0.90 -14.98 3.62
C PHE A 133 2.27 -15.25 3.00
N SER A 134 2.46 -16.46 2.49
CA SER A 134 3.66 -16.82 1.73
C SER A 134 3.28 -17.26 0.34
N ASP A 135 4.19 -17.05 -0.61
CA ASP A 135 4.10 -17.69 -1.92
C ASP A 135 4.51 -19.18 -1.85
N PRO A 136 4.39 -19.95 -2.95
CA PRO A 136 4.70 -21.39 -2.95
C PRO A 136 6.15 -21.75 -2.60
N ASP A 137 7.08 -20.79 -2.65
CA ASP A 137 8.48 -20.97 -2.30
C ASP A 137 8.77 -20.55 -0.85
N GLY A 138 7.83 -19.87 -0.19
CA GLY A 138 7.96 -19.38 1.18
C GLY A 138 8.27 -17.89 1.30
N ASN A 139 8.35 -17.14 0.19
CA ASN A 139 8.60 -15.71 0.23
C ASN A 139 7.46 -15.01 0.99
N GLY A 140 7.81 -14.25 2.02
CA GLY A 140 6.87 -13.71 2.99
C GLY A 140 6.34 -12.33 2.61
N TRP A 141 5.01 -12.22 2.62
CA TRP A 141 4.25 -10.99 2.42
C TRP A 141 3.55 -10.58 3.71
N LEU A 142 3.58 -9.28 4.03
CA LEU A 142 2.86 -8.68 5.15
C LEU A 142 1.83 -7.68 4.63
N LEU A 143 0.55 -7.97 4.87
CA LEU A 143 -0.51 -6.97 4.76
C LEU A 143 -0.40 -6.01 5.95
N GLN A 144 -0.48 -4.72 5.69
CA GLN A 144 -0.58 -3.69 6.72
C GLN A 144 -1.78 -2.78 6.44
N GLU A 145 -2.67 -2.67 7.41
CA GLU A 145 -3.80 -1.75 7.34
C GLU A 145 -3.34 -0.31 7.53
N VAL A 146 -3.60 0.55 6.55
CA VAL A 146 -3.33 1.99 6.61
C VAL A 146 -4.57 2.74 6.16
N SER A 147 -5.36 3.19 7.11
CA SER A 147 -6.55 4.02 6.89
C SER A 147 -6.22 5.51 6.81
N GLU A 148 -5.12 5.93 7.47
CA GLU A 148 -4.63 7.31 7.51
C GLU A 148 -3.09 7.28 7.45
N ARG A 149 -2.47 8.08 6.59
CA ARG A 149 -1.00 8.12 6.41
C ARG A 149 -0.34 8.96 7.50
N LEU A 150 0.83 8.53 7.97
CA LEU A 150 1.63 9.35 8.88
C LEU A 150 2.09 10.65 8.18
N PRO A 151 2.16 11.78 8.90
CA PRO A 151 2.61 13.06 8.36
C PRO A 151 3.96 12.95 7.63
N GLY A 152 4.04 13.48 6.41
CA GLY A 152 5.27 13.54 5.61
C GLY A 152 5.68 12.22 4.94
N ARG A 153 4.84 11.17 5.00
CA ARG A 153 5.12 9.91 4.31
C ARG A 153 4.88 9.98 2.80
N VAL A 154 3.96 10.85 2.37
CA VAL A 154 3.68 11.13 0.96
C VAL A 154 4.04 12.59 0.70
N ASP A 155 4.76 12.85 -0.39
CA ASP A 155 4.97 14.22 -0.84
C ASP A 155 3.60 14.84 -1.14
N ALA A 156 3.30 15.96 -0.51
CA ALA A 156 1.97 16.57 -0.51
C ALA A 156 1.50 17.06 -1.89
N ASP A 157 2.38 16.99 -2.90
CA ASP A 157 2.11 17.40 -4.27
C ASP A 157 1.67 16.20 -5.15
N VAL A 158 1.68 14.97 -4.63
CA VAL A 158 1.25 13.76 -5.35
C VAL A 158 -0.17 13.37 -4.94
N THR A 159 -1.10 13.41 -5.90
CA THR A 159 -2.52 13.04 -5.74
C THR A 159 -2.84 11.69 -6.38
N GLU A 160 -2.10 10.65 -6.00
CA GLU A 160 -2.31 9.29 -6.54
C GLU A 160 -3.17 8.45 -5.57
N PHE A 161 -4.23 7.83 -6.10
CA PHE A 161 -5.06 6.86 -5.39
C PHE A 161 -4.85 5.47 -6.00
N ALA A 162 -4.71 4.45 -5.15
CA ALA A 162 -4.41 3.08 -5.57
C ALA A 162 -5.57 2.43 -6.34
N SER A 163 -6.82 2.85 -6.11
CA SER A 163 -7.99 2.32 -6.81
C SER A 163 -9.15 3.30 -6.85
N VAL A 164 -10.14 3.03 -7.71
CA VAL A 164 -11.43 3.77 -7.69
C VAL A 164 -12.13 3.61 -6.34
N GLY A 165 -11.97 2.45 -5.68
CA GLY A 165 -12.52 2.20 -4.35
C GLY A 165 -11.90 3.12 -3.29
N ASP A 166 -10.58 3.27 -3.31
CA ASP A 166 -9.87 4.17 -2.39
C ASP A 166 -10.21 5.63 -2.64
N LEU A 167 -10.30 6.03 -3.92
CA LEU A 167 -10.76 7.37 -4.29
C LEU A 167 -12.19 7.61 -3.81
N ALA A 168 -13.11 6.67 -4.02
CA ALA A 168 -14.49 6.79 -3.57
C ALA A 168 -14.58 6.82 -2.03
N ALA A 169 -13.75 6.05 -1.32
CA ALA A 169 -13.68 6.09 0.13
C ALA A 169 -13.16 7.46 0.63
N ALA A 170 -12.12 8.01 -0.01
CA ALA A 170 -11.60 9.34 0.29
C ALA A 170 -12.65 10.43 0.03
N LEU A 171 -13.36 10.37 -1.09
CA LEU A 171 -14.47 11.29 -1.40
C LEU A 171 -15.59 11.22 -0.37
N ARG A 172 -15.95 10.01 0.11
CA ARG A 172 -16.98 9.86 1.16
C ARG A 172 -16.52 10.46 2.49
N ARG A 173 -15.24 10.33 2.85
CA ARG A 173 -14.68 10.96 4.07
C ARG A 173 -14.64 12.48 3.93
N ALA A 174 -14.17 12.99 2.79
CA ALA A 174 -14.21 14.42 2.49
C ALA A 174 -15.64 14.97 2.54
N ALA A 175 -16.62 14.25 2.00
CA ALA A 175 -18.02 14.66 2.06
C ALA A 175 -18.59 14.68 3.47
N ALA A 176 -18.27 13.68 4.30
CA ALA A 176 -18.67 13.68 5.71
C ALA A 176 -18.05 14.85 6.48
N ALA A 177 -16.77 15.14 6.26
CA ALA A 177 -16.07 16.24 6.93
C ALA A 177 -16.55 17.62 6.44
N HIS A 178 -16.82 17.77 5.15
CA HIS A 178 -17.37 18.99 4.56
C HIS A 178 -18.79 19.27 5.04
N GLY A 179 -19.62 18.24 5.22
CA GLY A 179 -20.93 18.40 5.85
C GLY A 179 -20.87 18.98 7.28
N GLU A 180 -19.82 18.66 8.05
CA GLU A 180 -19.57 19.29 9.35
C GLU A 180 -18.96 20.69 9.23
N HIS A 181 -18.21 20.99 8.17
CA HIS A 181 -17.75 22.34 7.82
C HIS A 181 -18.93 23.27 7.51
N GLU A 182 -19.85 22.86 6.62
CA GLU A 182 -21.03 23.65 6.26
C GLU A 182 -21.91 23.92 7.49
N LYS A 183 -22.11 22.92 8.36
CA LYS A 183 -22.84 23.11 9.63
C LYS A 183 -22.21 24.19 10.52
N ARG A 184 -20.87 24.18 10.65
CA ARG A 184 -20.14 25.22 11.42
C ARG A 184 -20.29 26.61 10.80
N ASN A 185 -20.44 26.68 9.48
CA ASN A 185 -20.62 27.92 8.71
C ASN A 185 -22.09 28.31 8.52
N GLY A 186 -22.99 27.85 9.40
CA GLY A 186 -24.40 28.25 9.39
C GLY A 186 -25.28 27.48 8.39
N GLY A 187 -24.81 26.33 7.90
CA GLY A 187 -25.56 25.43 7.01
C GLY A 187 -25.73 25.96 5.58
N GLN A 188 -24.90 26.92 5.18
CA GLN A 188 -24.90 27.42 3.81
C GLN A 188 -24.12 26.46 2.91
N HIS A 189 -24.67 26.22 1.71
CA HIS A 189 -24.00 25.43 0.68
C HIS A 189 -22.70 26.13 0.25
N ASP A 190 -21.57 25.45 0.41
CA ASP A 190 -20.27 25.94 0.00
C ASP A 190 -20.07 25.70 -1.52
N HIS A 191 -20.11 26.78 -2.31
CA HIS A 191 -19.88 26.69 -3.75
C HIS A 191 -18.44 26.29 -4.12
N ASN A 192 -17.49 26.42 -3.19
CA ASN A 192 -16.10 26.01 -3.35
C ASN A 192 -15.83 24.60 -2.78
N TRP A 193 -16.87 23.80 -2.57
CA TRP A 193 -16.74 22.43 -2.10
C TRP A 193 -15.72 21.58 -2.91
N PRO A 194 -15.53 21.73 -4.25
CA PRO A 194 -14.53 20.93 -4.95
C PRO A 194 -13.11 21.25 -4.49
N ASP A 195 -12.81 22.53 -4.24
CA ASP A 195 -11.50 22.99 -3.77
C ASP A 195 -11.26 22.55 -2.32
N TRP A 196 -12.30 22.61 -1.47
CA TRP A 196 -12.23 22.12 -0.10
C TRP A 196 -12.00 20.60 -0.06
N TYR A 197 -12.69 19.83 -0.90
CA TYR A 197 -12.50 18.38 -1.01
C TYR A 197 -11.08 18.05 -1.48
N ALA A 198 -10.58 18.75 -2.49
CA ALA A 198 -9.21 18.56 -2.97
C ALA A 198 -8.19 18.85 -1.86
N ALA A 199 -8.34 19.98 -1.16
CA ALA A 199 -7.47 20.33 -0.03
C ALA A 199 -7.56 19.31 1.11
N HIS A 200 -8.76 18.83 1.44
CA HIS A 200 -8.99 17.83 2.47
C HIS A 200 -8.35 16.49 2.10
N MET A 201 -8.59 16.00 0.89
CA MET A 201 -8.06 14.72 0.41
C MET A 201 -6.52 14.74 0.32
N VAL A 202 -5.93 15.85 -0.13
CA VAL A 202 -4.47 16.03 -0.14
C VAL A 202 -3.91 16.09 1.29
N ALA A 203 -4.55 16.86 2.17
CA ALA A 203 -4.11 16.97 3.56
C ALA A 203 -4.21 15.63 4.30
N GLU A 204 -5.32 14.91 4.16
CA GLU A 204 -5.53 13.57 4.72
C GLU A 204 -4.48 12.60 4.19
N HIS A 205 -4.24 12.59 2.87
CA HIS A 205 -3.27 11.69 2.26
C HIS A 205 -1.82 11.98 2.68
N ALA A 206 -1.48 13.25 2.91
CA ALA A 206 -0.16 13.68 3.37
C ALA A 206 0.01 13.66 4.90
N GLY A 207 -1.05 13.33 5.67
CA GLY A 207 -1.08 13.43 7.13
C GLY A 207 -0.89 14.87 7.64
N LYS A 208 -1.41 15.86 6.92
CA LYS A 208 -1.38 17.29 7.30
C LYS A 208 -2.68 17.67 8.03
N PRO A 209 -2.70 18.80 8.78
CA PRO A 209 -3.93 19.34 9.32
C PRO A 209 -5.00 19.49 8.24
N LEU A 210 -6.21 19.00 8.52
CA LEU A 210 -7.35 19.08 7.62
C LEU A 210 -7.86 20.53 7.55
N PRO A 211 -8.41 20.96 6.40
CA PRO A 211 -9.04 22.26 6.29
C PRO A 211 -10.21 22.36 7.27
N GLU A 212 -10.31 23.51 7.95
CA GLU A 212 -11.43 23.81 8.83
C GLU A 212 -12.71 24.00 8.05
#